data_AF-A0A833YNN5-F1
#
_entry.id   AF-A0A833YNN5-F1
#
_cell.length_a   1.000
_cell.length_b   1.000
_cell.length_c   1.000
_cell.angle_alpha   90.00
_cell.angle_beta   90.00
_cell.angle_gamma   90.00
#
_symmetry.space_group_name_H-M   'P 1'
#
loop_
_entity.id
_entity.type
_entity.pdbx_description
1 polymer ?
#
loop_
_entity_poly.entity_id
_entity_poly.type
_entity_poly.pdbx_seq_one_letter_code
_entity_poly.pdbx_strand_id
1 'polypeptide(L)'
;MAALTKDPQFQKLQDWYREHGSDLNLRHLFEGDKERFNRFSLTLNTNRGRILVDYSKNLVTEGVMKMLVDLAKSRGVEAARDHMFSGEKINFTENRAVLHVALRNRSNTPTLVDGKDVMPEVNRVLEKMKSFCQWVGGRYSLWSAIGLSIALHVGFDNFQQLLSGAHWMDQHFRTTPLEKNAPVLLALLGIWYINFFGCETHAMLPYDQYLHRFAAYFQQGDMESNGKYITKSGARVDHQTGPIVWGEPGTNGQHAFYQLIHQGTKMIPCDFLIPVQTQHPIRKGLHHKILLANFLAQTEALMKGKSTEEARKELQAAGKSPEDLEKLLPHKVFQGNRPTNSIVFTKLTPFILGALIAMYEHKIFVQGIIWDINSFDQWGVELGKQLAKKIEPELDGSSTVTSHDSSTNGLINFIKHEREAIISQ
;
A
#
# COMPACT_ATOMS: atom_id res chain seq x y z
N MET A 1 -17.41 -15.67 -14.89
CA MET A 1 -15.99 -15.48 -14.57
C MET A 1 -15.51 -14.13 -15.04
N ALA A 2 -14.77 -13.43 -14.17
CA ALA A 2 -14.21 -12.12 -14.44
C ALA A 2 -13.05 -12.18 -15.44
N ALA A 3 -12.57 -11.01 -15.91
CA ALA A 3 -11.51 -10.95 -16.91
C ALA A 3 -10.19 -11.59 -16.44
N LEU A 4 -9.85 -11.47 -15.15
CA LEU A 4 -8.63 -12.05 -14.59
C LEU A 4 -8.66 -13.58 -14.54
N THR A 5 -9.74 -14.18 -14.02
CA THR A 5 -9.87 -15.65 -13.88
C THR A 5 -10.02 -16.37 -15.22
N LYS A 6 -10.39 -15.64 -16.28
CA LYS A 6 -10.39 -16.11 -17.67
C LYS A 6 -9.02 -15.98 -18.36
N ASP A 7 -8.07 -15.23 -17.80
CA ASP A 7 -6.77 -15.00 -18.41
C ASP A 7 -5.91 -16.28 -18.35
N PRO A 8 -5.41 -16.80 -19.48
CA PRO A 8 -4.59 -18.02 -19.49
C PRO A 8 -3.30 -17.91 -18.66
N GLN A 9 -2.70 -16.73 -18.54
CA GLN A 9 -1.50 -16.53 -17.70
C GLN A 9 -1.86 -16.62 -16.22
N PHE A 10 -3.04 -16.15 -15.83
CA PHE A 10 -3.52 -16.29 -14.45
C PHE A 10 -3.81 -17.76 -14.11
N GLN A 11 -4.47 -18.49 -15.02
CA GLN A 11 -4.76 -19.91 -14.86
C GLN A 11 -3.48 -20.73 -14.74
N LYS A 12 -2.50 -20.47 -15.62
CA LYS A 12 -1.17 -21.09 -15.56
C LYS A 12 -0.48 -20.85 -14.22
N LEU A 13 -0.51 -19.61 -13.71
CA LEU A 13 0.08 -19.28 -12.41
C LEU A 13 -0.68 -19.96 -11.25
N GLN A 14 -2.00 -20.14 -11.39
CA GLN A 14 -2.84 -20.83 -10.41
C GLN A 14 -2.54 -22.32 -10.36
N ASP A 15 -2.40 -22.96 -11.51
CA ASP A 15 -2.02 -24.38 -11.59
C ASP A 15 -0.60 -24.59 -11.05
N TRP A 16 0.34 -23.72 -11.41
CA TRP A 16 1.68 -23.75 -10.85
C TRP A 16 1.70 -23.61 -9.32
N TYR A 17 0.89 -22.69 -8.77
CA TYR A 17 0.75 -22.50 -7.32
C TYR A 17 0.18 -23.74 -6.63
N ARG A 18 -0.84 -24.38 -7.22
CA ARG A 18 -1.43 -25.61 -6.65
C ARG A 18 -0.42 -26.75 -6.60
N GLU A 19 0.44 -26.84 -7.60
CA GLU A 19 1.45 -27.90 -7.71
C GLU A 19 2.69 -27.66 -6.85
N HIS A 20 3.16 -26.40 -6.75
CA HIS A 20 4.49 -26.09 -6.19
C HIS A 20 4.46 -25.07 -5.03
N GLY A 21 3.32 -24.46 -4.74
CA GLY A 21 3.21 -23.37 -3.77
C GLY A 21 3.62 -23.77 -2.35
N SER A 22 3.33 -25.01 -1.95
CA SER A 22 3.72 -25.57 -0.65
C SER A 22 5.22 -25.78 -0.50
N ASP A 23 5.95 -25.92 -1.60
CA ASP A 23 7.37 -26.24 -1.60
C ASP A 23 8.25 -24.99 -1.42
N LEU A 24 7.64 -23.80 -1.52
CA LEU A 24 8.34 -22.54 -1.38
C LEU A 24 8.75 -22.30 0.08
N ASN A 25 10.06 -22.37 0.32
CA ASN A 25 10.65 -22.06 1.60
C ASN A 25 11.79 -21.05 1.45
N LEU A 26 11.69 -19.90 2.13
CA LEU A 26 12.66 -18.82 2.01
C LEU A 26 14.08 -19.25 2.39
N ARG A 27 14.27 -20.07 3.44
CA ARG A 27 15.62 -20.56 3.80
C ARG A 27 16.24 -21.34 2.63
N HIS A 28 15.50 -22.31 2.10
CA HIS A 28 15.99 -23.13 0.99
C HIS A 28 16.23 -22.30 -0.28
N LEU A 29 15.36 -21.33 -0.56
CA LEU A 29 15.52 -20.42 -1.71
C LEU A 29 16.80 -19.58 -1.63
N PHE A 30 17.19 -19.11 -0.44
CA PHE A 30 18.46 -18.38 -0.25
C PHE A 30 19.67 -19.32 -0.18
N GLU A 31 19.51 -20.53 0.37
CA GLU A 31 20.59 -21.51 0.44
C GLU A 31 20.99 -22.00 -0.96
N GLY A 32 19.99 -22.26 -1.82
CA GLY A 32 20.13 -22.74 -3.19
C GLY A 32 20.54 -21.69 -4.22
N ASP A 33 20.43 -20.40 -3.92
CA ASP A 33 20.85 -19.29 -4.80
C ASP A 33 21.60 -18.20 -4.02
N LYS A 34 22.93 -18.23 -4.09
CA LYS A 34 23.80 -17.22 -3.43
C LYS A 34 23.64 -15.82 -4.02
N GLU A 35 23.14 -15.71 -5.25
CA GLU A 35 22.92 -14.44 -5.94
C GLU A 35 21.47 -13.93 -5.82
N ARG A 36 20.65 -14.57 -4.97
CA ARG A 36 19.22 -14.26 -4.84
C ARG A 36 18.95 -12.79 -4.54
N PHE A 37 19.74 -12.15 -3.67
CA PHE A 37 19.58 -10.72 -3.42
C PHE A 37 19.80 -9.89 -4.69
N ASN A 38 20.85 -10.19 -5.46
CA ASN A 38 21.18 -9.45 -6.68
C ASN A 38 20.12 -9.66 -7.79
N ARG A 39 19.53 -10.86 -7.87
CA ARG A 39 18.47 -11.18 -8.83
C ARG A 39 17.12 -10.59 -8.45
N PHE A 40 16.79 -10.56 -7.16
CA PHE A 40 15.49 -10.16 -6.63
C PHE A 40 15.55 -8.83 -5.85
N SER A 41 16.34 -7.88 -6.35
CA SER A 41 16.34 -6.51 -5.87
C SER A 41 16.52 -5.50 -7.00
N LEU A 42 16.07 -4.26 -6.78
CA LEU A 42 16.30 -3.13 -7.67
C LEU A 42 16.95 -1.99 -6.91
N THR A 43 18.06 -1.47 -7.44
CA THR A 43 18.63 -0.20 -6.96
C THR A 43 18.30 0.91 -7.93
N LEU A 44 17.43 1.82 -7.50
CA LEU A 44 17.01 2.99 -8.23
C LEU A 44 17.91 4.17 -7.86
N ASN A 45 18.69 4.67 -8.82
CA ASN A 45 19.48 5.89 -8.62
C ASN A 45 18.71 7.10 -9.14
N THR A 46 18.26 7.98 -8.23
CA THR A 46 17.44 9.14 -8.59
C THR A 46 18.25 10.40 -8.88
N ASN A 47 19.58 10.31 -8.83
CA ASN A 47 20.52 11.44 -8.78
C ASN A 47 20.38 12.33 -7.53
N ARG A 48 19.39 12.10 -6.66
CA ARG A 48 19.17 12.81 -5.39
C ARG A 48 19.08 11.86 -4.18
N GLY A 49 19.57 10.64 -4.38
CA GLY A 49 19.51 9.54 -3.42
C GLY A 49 19.26 8.22 -4.15
N ARG A 50 19.50 7.12 -3.46
CA ARG A 50 19.15 5.78 -3.95
C ARG A 50 17.94 5.25 -3.21
N ILE A 51 17.13 4.47 -3.91
CA ILE A 51 16.06 3.65 -3.34
C ILE A 51 16.38 2.21 -3.71
N LEU A 52 16.66 1.37 -2.71
CA LEU A 52 16.75 -0.07 -2.84
C LEU A 52 15.37 -0.66 -2.56
N VAL A 53 14.84 -1.40 -3.53
CA VAL A 53 13.67 -2.25 -3.37
C VAL A 53 14.17 -3.69 -3.35
N ASP A 54 14.41 -4.22 -2.15
CA ASP A 54 14.75 -5.63 -1.94
C ASP A 54 13.46 -6.43 -1.78
N TYR A 55 13.18 -7.30 -2.75
CA TYR A 55 12.06 -8.22 -2.74
C TYR A 55 12.52 -9.68 -2.72
N SER A 56 13.78 -9.94 -2.33
CA SER A 56 14.36 -11.29 -2.31
C SER A 56 13.77 -12.19 -1.22
N LYS A 57 13.27 -11.61 -0.13
CA LYS A 57 12.57 -12.31 0.96
C LYS A 57 11.08 -12.54 0.67
N ASN A 58 10.75 -12.82 -0.59
CA ASN A 58 9.42 -13.22 -1.04
C ASN A 58 9.43 -14.68 -1.52
N LEU A 59 8.28 -15.33 -1.39
CA LEU A 59 8.05 -16.71 -1.82
C LEU A 59 7.88 -16.78 -3.34
N VAL A 60 8.97 -16.50 -4.05
CA VAL A 60 9.00 -16.44 -5.52
C VAL A 60 10.30 -17.06 -6.06
N THR A 61 10.22 -17.63 -7.25
CA THR A 61 11.36 -18.03 -8.08
C THR A 61 11.43 -17.17 -9.33
N GLU A 62 12.46 -17.31 -10.16
CA GLU A 62 12.52 -16.61 -11.45
C GLU A 62 11.35 -17.00 -12.35
N GLY A 63 10.95 -18.29 -12.32
CA GLY A 63 9.79 -18.78 -13.04
C GLY A 63 8.49 -18.10 -12.60
N VAL A 64 8.29 -17.93 -11.29
CA VAL A 64 7.12 -17.20 -10.74
C VAL A 64 7.14 -15.74 -11.17
N MET A 65 8.28 -15.06 -11.04
CA MET A 65 8.39 -13.65 -11.46
C MET A 65 8.12 -13.47 -12.96
N LYS A 66 8.61 -14.38 -13.80
CA LYS A 66 8.31 -14.38 -15.22
C LYS A 66 6.82 -14.53 -15.50
N MET A 67 6.16 -15.51 -14.89
CA MET A 67 4.71 -15.71 -15.05
C MET A 67 3.89 -14.51 -14.57
N LEU A 68 4.30 -13.87 -13.47
CA LEU A 68 3.68 -12.63 -12.99
C LEU A 68 3.85 -11.48 -13.98
N VAL A 69 5.03 -11.31 -14.57
CA VAL A 69 5.26 -10.29 -15.60
C VAL A 69 4.46 -10.59 -16.87
N ASP A 70 4.38 -11.86 -17.28
CA ASP A 70 3.58 -12.30 -18.42
C ASP A 70 2.08 -12.01 -18.19
N LEU A 71 1.59 -12.19 -16.95
CA LEU A 71 0.24 -11.78 -16.53
C LEU A 71 0.05 -10.26 -16.62
N ALA A 72 1.00 -9.44 -16.16
CA ALA A 72 0.90 -7.98 -16.31
C ALA A 72 0.75 -7.57 -17.79
N LYS A 73 1.49 -8.23 -18.69
CA LYS A 73 1.42 -7.99 -20.13
C LYS A 73 0.07 -8.41 -20.70
N SER A 74 -0.42 -9.62 -20.38
CA SER A 74 -1.71 -10.11 -20.90
C SER A 74 -2.89 -9.29 -20.40
N ARG A 75 -2.81 -8.73 -19.18
CA ARG A 75 -3.82 -7.83 -18.62
C ARG A 75 -3.73 -6.39 -19.13
N GLY A 76 -2.77 -6.08 -20.01
CA GLY A 76 -2.68 -4.79 -20.69
C GLY A 76 -2.18 -3.64 -19.81
N VAL A 77 -1.33 -3.92 -18.82
CA VAL A 77 -0.81 -2.90 -17.88
C VAL A 77 -0.08 -1.76 -18.60
N GLU A 78 0.72 -2.06 -19.63
CA GLU A 78 1.49 -1.04 -20.37
C GLU A 78 0.57 -0.10 -21.16
N ALA A 79 -0.42 -0.64 -21.88
CA ALA A 79 -1.39 0.17 -22.61
C ALA A 79 -2.24 1.02 -21.67
N ALA A 80 -2.73 0.45 -20.57
CA ALA A 80 -3.51 1.19 -19.58
C ALA A 80 -2.69 2.32 -18.93
N ARG A 81 -1.40 2.06 -18.63
CA ARG A 81 -0.48 3.08 -18.16
C ARG A 81 -0.38 4.21 -19.16
N ASP A 82 -0.14 3.90 -20.42
CA ASP A 82 0.05 4.92 -21.44
C ASP A 82 -1.22 5.77 -21.64
N HIS A 83 -2.41 5.16 -21.53
CA HIS A 83 -3.70 5.86 -21.48
C HIS A 83 -3.84 6.81 -20.26
N MET A 84 -3.36 6.39 -19.08
CA MET A 84 -3.33 7.28 -17.90
C MET A 84 -2.46 8.51 -18.17
N PHE A 85 -1.25 8.30 -18.71
CA PHE A 85 -0.29 9.37 -18.97
C PHE A 85 -0.70 10.28 -20.15
N SER A 86 -1.50 9.80 -21.10
CA SER A 86 -2.03 10.58 -22.22
C SER A 86 -3.26 11.42 -21.84
N GLY A 87 -3.86 11.17 -20.67
CA GLY A 87 -5.07 11.85 -20.21
C GLY A 87 -6.36 11.27 -20.76
N GLU A 88 -6.33 10.03 -21.25
CA GLU A 88 -7.55 9.32 -21.60
C GLU A 88 -8.44 9.11 -20.37
N LYS A 89 -9.74 8.96 -20.64
CA LYS A 89 -10.78 8.87 -19.60
C LYS A 89 -10.87 7.48 -18.98
N ILE A 90 -9.80 7.04 -18.34
CA ILE A 90 -9.69 5.71 -17.74
C ILE A 90 -10.52 5.54 -16.48
N ASN A 91 -10.97 6.62 -15.83
CA ASN A 91 -12.04 6.56 -14.84
C ASN A 91 -13.37 6.48 -15.59
N PHE A 92 -13.68 5.26 -16.04
CA PHE A 92 -14.76 5.00 -16.98
C PHE A 92 -16.17 5.16 -16.39
N THR A 93 -16.35 4.98 -15.07
CA THR A 93 -17.67 5.17 -14.44
C THR A 93 -18.07 6.62 -14.30
N GLU A 94 -17.08 7.52 -14.16
CA GLU A 94 -17.32 8.97 -14.06
C GLU A 94 -16.99 9.71 -15.37
N ASN A 95 -16.55 8.98 -16.42
CA ASN A 95 -16.11 9.53 -17.70
C ASN A 95 -15.06 10.66 -17.53
N ARG A 96 -14.03 10.40 -16.72
CA ARG A 96 -12.98 11.35 -16.33
C ARG A 96 -11.58 10.84 -16.64
N ALA A 97 -10.68 11.78 -16.96
CA ALA A 97 -9.25 11.51 -17.00
C ALA A 97 -8.70 11.32 -15.57
N VAL A 98 -7.53 10.69 -15.47
CA VAL A 98 -6.83 10.48 -14.20
C VAL A 98 -5.41 10.99 -14.34
N LEU A 99 -5.16 12.20 -13.84
CA LEU A 99 -3.97 12.98 -14.22
C LEU A 99 -3.20 13.56 -13.03
N HIS A 100 -3.13 12.84 -11.91
CA HIS A 100 -2.26 13.25 -10.78
C HIS A 100 -0.78 13.36 -11.20
N VAL A 101 -0.34 12.59 -12.20
CA VAL A 101 1.01 12.71 -12.82
C VAL A 101 1.25 14.06 -13.51
N ALA A 102 0.21 14.73 -14.03
CA ALA A 102 0.34 16.04 -14.67
C ALA A 102 0.67 17.15 -13.67
N LEU A 103 0.18 17.03 -12.41
CA LEU A 103 0.45 17.99 -11.32
C LEU A 103 1.93 18.13 -10.97
N ARG A 104 2.69 17.07 -11.27
CA ARG A 104 4.10 16.95 -10.97
C ARG A 104 4.97 16.81 -12.21
N ASN A 105 4.42 16.97 -13.41
CA ASN A 105 5.19 16.89 -14.65
C ASN A 105 6.26 18.00 -14.74
N ARG A 106 7.52 17.68 -14.44
CA ARG A 106 8.62 18.66 -14.46
C ARG A 106 9.27 18.83 -15.83
N SER A 107 9.03 17.89 -16.74
CA SER A 107 9.49 17.98 -18.13
C SER A 107 8.78 19.09 -18.92
N ASN A 108 7.65 19.60 -18.41
CA ASN A 108 6.76 20.53 -19.10
C ASN A 108 6.34 20.06 -20.51
N THR A 109 6.41 18.75 -20.79
CA THR A 109 5.87 18.20 -22.03
C THR A 109 4.38 18.56 -22.10
N PRO A 110 3.91 19.25 -23.16
CA PRO A 110 2.59 19.87 -23.17
C PRO A 110 1.45 18.90 -22.86
N THR A 111 0.55 19.35 -22.01
CA THR A 111 -0.80 18.77 -21.82
C THR A 111 -1.78 19.91 -22.11
N LEU A 112 -2.55 19.80 -23.20
CA LEU A 112 -3.31 20.91 -23.77
C LEU A 112 -4.69 21.05 -23.10
N VAL A 113 -5.01 22.25 -22.60
CA VAL A 113 -6.35 22.67 -22.12
C VAL A 113 -6.52 24.20 -22.35
N ASP A 114 -7.69 24.61 -22.86
CA ASP A 114 -7.98 25.80 -23.70
C ASP A 114 -7.84 27.25 -23.12
N GLY A 115 -7.70 28.28 -24.01
CA GLY A 115 -7.29 29.70 -23.80
C GLY A 115 -8.35 30.79 -23.41
N LYS A 116 -7.95 32.10 -23.28
CA LYS A 116 -8.34 33.15 -22.25
C LYS A 116 -9.27 34.37 -22.58
N ASP A 117 -9.80 35.02 -21.51
CA ASP A 117 -10.17 36.46 -21.23
C ASP A 117 -10.14 36.73 -19.66
N VAL A 118 -10.25 37.97 -19.10
CA VAL A 118 -9.79 38.33 -17.71
C VAL A 118 -10.78 38.41 -16.51
N MET A 119 -12.07 38.74 -16.66
CA MET A 119 -13.09 38.32 -15.65
C MET A 119 -13.40 36.84 -15.78
N PRO A 120 -13.35 36.30 -17.01
CA PRO A 120 -13.03 34.92 -17.22
C PRO A 120 -11.73 34.49 -16.57
N GLU A 121 -10.77 35.30 -16.10
CA GLU A 121 -9.59 34.80 -15.36
C GLU A 121 -9.90 34.43 -13.92
N VAL A 122 -10.76 35.18 -13.23
CA VAL A 122 -11.21 34.84 -11.86
C VAL A 122 -12.14 33.65 -11.92
N ASN A 123 -13.14 33.69 -12.82
CA ASN A 123 -13.98 32.53 -13.10
C ASN A 123 -13.18 31.39 -13.70
N ARG A 124 -12.12 31.58 -14.48
CA ARG A 124 -11.18 30.53 -14.94
C ARG A 124 -10.24 30.11 -13.85
N VAL A 125 -9.93 30.89 -12.82
CA VAL A 125 -9.17 30.38 -11.67
C VAL A 125 -10.09 29.48 -10.84
N LEU A 126 -11.35 29.88 -10.62
CA LEU A 126 -12.35 29.04 -9.97
C LEU A 126 -12.75 27.82 -10.84
N GLU A 127 -12.91 27.98 -12.15
CA GLU A 127 -13.19 26.92 -13.13
C GLU A 127 -11.92 26.10 -13.41
N LYS A 128 -10.70 26.65 -13.28
CA LYS A 128 -9.43 25.90 -13.28
C LYS A 128 -9.33 25.11 -12.01
N MET A 129 -9.64 25.68 -10.84
CA MET A 129 -9.66 24.94 -9.58
C MET A 129 -10.74 23.87 -9.61
N LYS A 130 -11.92 24.13 -10.19
CA LYS A 130 -13.01 23.17 -10.38
C LYS A 130 -12.68 22.09 -11.40
N SER A 131 -12.19 22.44 -12.59
CA SER A 131 -11.75 21.49 -13.63
C SER A 131 -10.54 20.69 -13.16
N PHE A 132 -9.62 21.30 -12.42
CA PHE A 132 -8.53 20.62 -11.70
C PHE A 132 -9.08 19.60 -10.71
N CYS A 133 -10.05 19.96 -9.89
CA CYS A 133 -10.73 19.01 -9.00
C CYS A 133 -11.48 17.91 -9.73
N GLN A 134 -11.83 18.07 -11.02
CA GLN A 134 -12.57 17.03 -11.78
C GLN A 134 -11.70 15.85 -12.21
N TRP A 135 -10.39 15.99 -12.37
CA TRP A 135 -9.48 14.87 -12.74
C TRP A 135 -8.41 14.56 -11.67
N VAL A 136 -8.40 15.31 -10.57
CA VAL A 136 -7.61 15.02 -9.37
C VAL A 136 -8.49 14.31 -8.35
N GLY A 137 -8.38 12.98 -8.28
CA GLY A 137 -9.03 12.20 -7.22
C GLY A 137 -8.53 12.65 -5.83
N GLY A 138 -9.44 12.74 -4.85
CA GLY A 138 -9.12 13.28 -3.52
C GLY A 138 -7.92 12.62 -2.85
N ARG A 139 -7.83 11.28 -2.92
CA ARG A 139 -6.71 10.48 -2.39
C ARG A 139 -5.37 10.65 -3.13
N TYR A 140 -5.38 11.24 -4.33
CA TYR A 140 -4.21 11.56 -5.16
C TYR A 140 -3.94 13.08 -5.24
N SER A 141 -4.50 13.87 -4.33
CA SER A 141 -4.56 15.34 -4.47
C SER A 141 -3.45 16.13 -3.77
N LEU A 142 -2.57 15.51 -2.97
CA LEU A 142 -1.56 16.27 -2.20
C LEU A 142 -0.57 17.04 -3.10
N TRP A 143 -0.39 16.60 -4.35
CA TRP A 143 0.47 17.24 -5.36
C TRP A 143 -0.11 18.56 -5.91
N SER A 144 -1.36 18.82 -5.54
CA SER A 144 -2.24 19.82 -6.13
C SER A 144 -2.28 21.08 -5.24
N ALA A 145 -3.25 21.97 -5.46
CA ALA A 145 -3.51 23.09 -4.54
C ALA A 145 -3.83 22.62 -3.10
N ILE A 146 -4.30 21.39 -2.91
CA ILE A 146 -4.47 20.77 -1.59
C ILE A 146 -3.14 20.71 -0.80
N GLY A 147 -2.01 20.62 -1.51
CA GLY A 147 -0.67 20.68 -0.92
C GLY A 147 -0.24 22.06 -0.40
N LEU A 148 -1.10 23.09 -0.44
CA LEU A 148 -0.75 24.45 0.00
C LEU A 148 -0.23 24.49 1.44
N SER A 149 -0.84 23.74 2.36
CA SER A 149 -0.36 23.67 3.75
C SER A 149 1.05 23.07 3.86
N ILE A 150 1.38 22.10 2.99
CA ILE A 150 2.73 21.52 2.89
C ILE A 150 3.70 22.61 2.43
N ALA A 151 3.38 23.31 1.34
CA ALA A 151 4.20 24.39 0.82
C ALA A 151 4.43 25.53 1.82
N LEU A 152 3.40 25.91 2.58
CA LEU A 152 3.52 26.91 3.65
C LEU A 152 4.42 26.42 4.78
N HIS A 153 4.33 25.14 5.16
CA HIS A 153 5.07 24.61 6.29
C HIS A 153 6.56 24.36 5.99
N VAL A 154 6.88 23.82 4.80
CA VAL A 154 8.26 23.44 4.45
C VAL A 154 8.90 24.35 3.41
N GLY A 155 8.19 25.37 2.92
CA GLY A 155 8.64 26.25 1.84
C GLY A 155 8.39 25.64 0.45
N PHE A 156 8.14 26.52 -0.52
CA PHE A 156 7.76 26.10 -1.87
C PHE A 156 8.87 25.33 -2.61
N ASP A 157 10.14 25.63 -2.37
CA ASP A 157 11.27 24.89 -2.95
C ASP A 157 11.27 23.41 -2.53
N ASN A 158 10.97 23.13 -1.26
CA ASN A 158 10.84 21.75 -0.77
C ASN A 158 9.59 21.07 -1.34
N PHE A 159 8.49 21.81 -1.50
CA PHE A 159 7.30 21.29 -2.19
C PHE A 159 7.60 20.96 -3.67
N GLN A 160 8.37 21.80 -4.38
CA GLN A 160 8.82 21.49 -5.74
C GLN A 160 9.72 20.27 -5.80
N GLN A 161 10.57 20.05 -4.79
CA GLN A 161 11.37 18.82 -4.69
C GLN A 161 10.49 17.59 -4.48
N LEU A 162 9.46 17.69 -3.64
CA LEU A 162 8.45 16.65 -3.45
C LEU A 162 7.78 16.27 -4.79
N LEU A 163 7.32 17.26 -5.55
CA LEU A 163 6.79 17.04 -6.90
C LEU A 163 7.82 16.40 -7.85
N SER A 164 9.07 16.87 -7.80
CA SER A 164 10.14 16.37 -8.68
C SER A 164 10.50 14.92 -8.41
N GLY A 165 10.46 14.47 -7.15
CA GLY A 165 10.70 13.08 -6.80
C GLY A 165 9.59 12.16 -7.28
N ALA A 166 8.35 12.62 -7.14
CA ALA A 166 7.20 11.90 -7.65
C ALA A 166 7.24 11.81 -9.19
N HIS A 167 7.63 12.89 -9.88
CA HIS A 167 7.88 12.88 -11.33
C HIS A 167 8.97 11.91 -11.75
N TRP A 168 10.05 11.82 -10.98
CA TRP A 168 11.13 10.86 -11.27
C TRP A 168 10.58 9.42 -11.26
N MET A 169 9.74 9.09 -10.27
CA MET A 169 9.10 7.78 -10.20
C MET A 169 8.07 7.57 -11.32
N ASP A 170 7.38 8.63 -11.76
CA ASP A 170 6.52 8.56 -12.95
C ASP A 170 7.30 8.16 -14.20
N GLN A 171 8.49 8.75 -14.41
CA GLN A 171 9.33 8.41 -15.56
C GLN A 171 9.87 6.99 -15.46
N HIS A 172 10.30 6.58 -14.28
CA HIS A 172 10.69 5.18 -14.03
C HIS A 172 9.54 4.22 -14.34
N PHE A 173 8.34 4.49 -13.83
CA PHE A 173 7.16 3.65 -14.09
C PHE A 173 6.79 3.59 -15.58
N ARG A 174 6.88 4.73 -16.28
CA ARG A 174 6.52 4.84 -17.70
C ARG A 174 7.49 4.16 -18.64
N THR A 175 8.78 4.22 -18.35
CA THR A 175 9.83 3.87 -19.34
C THR A 175 10.59 2.59 -19.02
N THR A 176 10.56 2.12 -17.78
CA THR A 176 11.31 0.91 -17.38
C THR A 176 10.54 -0.36 -17.77
N PRO A 177 11.21 -1.36 -18.38
CA PRO A 177 10.63 -2.68 -18.65
C PRO A 177 10.03 -3.31 -17.39
N LEU A 178 8.87 -3.97 -17.54
CA LEU A 178 8.05 -4.45 -16.40
C LEU A 178 8.84 -5.32 -15.40
N GLU A 179 9.73 -6.18 -15.89
CA GLU A 179 10.57 -7.06 -15.08
C GLU A 179 11.61 -6.33 -14.20
N LYS A 180 11.84 -5.03 -14.44
CA LYS A 180 12.73 -4.17 -13.64
C LYS A 180 12.00 -2.94 -13.10
N ASN A 181 10.68 -2.91 -13.17
CA ASN A 181 9.86 -1.76 -12.83
C ASN A 181 9.33 -1.88 -11.40
N ALA A 182 9.97 -1.18 -10.45
CA ALA A 182 9.65 -1.25 -9.02
C ALA A 182 8.13 -1.22 -8.65
N PRO A 183 7.32 -0.23 -9.06
CA PRO A 183 5.87 -0.25 -8.82
C PRO A 183 5.17 -1.52 -9.35
N VAL A 184 5.54 -1.99 -10.54
CA VAL A 184 4.98 -3.20 -11.15
C VAL A 184 5.35 -4.44 -10.36
N LEU A 185 6.62 -4.60 -9.96
CA LEU A 185 7.06 -5.76 -9.18
C LEU A 185 6.38 -5.80 -7.80
N LEU A 186 6.25 -4.64 -7.13
CA LEU A 186 5.51 -4.56 -5.87
C LEU A 186 4.02 -4.91 -6.04
N ALA A 187 3.41 -4.49 -7.15
CA ALA A 187 2.02 -4.82 -7.46
C ALA A 187 1.85 -6.33 -7.70
N LEU A 188 2.75 -6.93 -8.48
CA LEU A 188 2.74 -8.35 -8.82
C LEU A 188 2.96 -9.25 -7.61
N LEU A 189 3.85 -8.88 -6.69
CA LEU A 189 3.99 -9.57 -5.41
C LEU A 189 2.70 -9.48 -4.59
N GLY A 190 2.03 -8.33 -4.61
CA GLY A 190 0.70 -8.19 -4.01
C GLY A 190 -0.34 -9.12 -4.64
N ILE A 191 -0.42 -9.18 -5.98
CA ILE A 191 -1.30 -10.11 -6.71
C ILE A 191 -1.00 -11.56 -6.32
N TRP A 192 0.29 -11.92 -6.21
CA TRP A 192 0.73 -13.24 -5.79
C TRP A 192 0.17 -13.62 -4.42
N TYR A 193 0.32 -12.75 -3.42
CA TYR A 193 -0.17 -13.05 -2.08
C TYR A 193 -1.69 -12.97 -1.95
N ILE A 194 -2.34 -12.02 -2.62
CA ILE A 194 -3.79 -11.83 -2.52
C ILE A 194 -4.54 -12.94 -3.24
N ASN A 195 -4.19 -13.23 -4.50
CA ASN A 195 -4.98 -14.09 -5.36
C ASN A 195 -4.59 -15.57 -5.30
N PHE A 196 -3.39 -15.89 -4.80
CA PHE A 196 -2.91 -17.28 -4.70
C PHE A 196 -2.76 -17.73 -3.24
N PHE A 197 -2.08 -16.95 -2.40
CA PHE A 197 -1.99 -17.25 -0.96
C PHE A 197 -3.23 -16.85 -0.15
N GLY A 198 -4.14 -16.05 -0.71
CA GLY A 198 -5.36 -15.61 -0.03
C GLY A 198 -5.09 -14.63 1.12
N CYS A 199 -3.98 -13.88 1.08
CA CYS A 199 -3.64 -12.91 2.11
C CYS A 199 -4.60 -11.70 2.05
N GLU A 200 -5.40 -11.52 3.10
CA GLU A 200 -6.37 -10.41 3.19
C GLU A 200 -5.72 -9.05 3.49
N THR A 201 -4.52 -9.03 4.06
CA THR A 201 -3.92 -7.80 4.59
C THR A 201 -2.52 -7.54 4.03
N HIS A 202 -2.14 -6.26 3.94
CA HIS A 202 -0.79 -5.80 3.58
C HIS A 202 -0.28 -4.82 4.63
N ALA A 203 0.81 -5.16 5.33
CA ALA A 203 1.34 -4.31 6.39
C ALA A 203 2.40 -3.33 5.86
N MET A 204 2.30 -2.05 6.21
CA MET A 204 3.29 -1.01 5.90
C MET A 204 3.96 -0.54 7.18
N LEU A 205 5.26 -0.85 7.34
CA LEU A 205 5.98 -0.77 8.60
C LEU A 205 7.21 0.14 8.46
N PRO A 206 7.03 1.48 8.45
CA PRO A 206 8.14 2.41 8.34
C PRO A 206 8.94 2.49 9.64
N TYR A 207 10.24 2.23 9.59
CA TYR A 207 11.18 2.44 10.70
C TYR A 207 11.64 3.89 10.69
N ASP A 208 10.67 4.80 10.78
CA ASP A 208 10.88 6.25 10.82
C ASP A 208 9.67 6.91 11.48
N GLN A 209 9.90 7.72 12.52
CA GLN A 209 8.82 8.34 13.29
C GLN A 209 8.10 9.45 12.51
N TYR A 210 8.76 10.13 11.57
CA TYR A 210 8.09 11.12 10.71
C TYR A 210 7.09 10.48 9.76
N LEU A 211 7.25 9.18 9.46
CA LEU A 211 6.32 8.40 8.64
C LEU A 211 5.17 7.76 9.44
N HIS A 212 4.88 8.20 10.67
CA HIS A 212 3.81 7.62 11.50
C HIS A 212 2.39 7.71 10.90
N ARG A 213 2.16 8.55 9.89
CA ARG A 213 0.89 8.62 9.14
C ARG A 213 0.97 8.00 7.75
N PHE A 214 2.11 7.41 7.36
CA PHE A 214 2.32 6.86 6.02
C PHE A 214 1.40 5.67 5.74
N ALA A 215 1.28 4.73 6.69
CA ALA A 215 0.35 3.61 6.56
C ALA A 215 -1.11 4.09 6.47
N ALA A 216 -1.52 5.05 7.31
CA ALA A 216 -2.87 5.62 7.28
C ALA A 216 -3.18 6.40 6.00
N TYR A 217 -2.19 7.08 5.41
CA TYR A 217 -2.33 7.70 4.10
C TYR A 217 -2.63 6.66 3.01
N PHE A 218 -1.92 5.53 3.04
CA PHE A 218 -2.14 4.42 2.10
C PHE A 218 -3.31 3.51 2.44
N GLN A 219 -3.89 3.58 3.64
CA GLN A 219 -5.22 3.00 3.89
C GLN A 219 -6.24 3.62 2.95
N GLN A 220 -6.28 4.94 2.85
CA GLN A 220 -7.15 5.60 1.88
C GLN A 220 -6.67 5.34 0.45
N GLY A 221 -5.38 5.55 0.18
CA GLY A 221 -4.80 5.41 -1.16
C GLY A 221 -5.07 4.05 -1.80
N ASP A 222 -4.90 2.96 -1.06
CA ASP A 222 -5.06 1.59 -1.55
C ASP A 222 -6.52 1.11 -1.43
N MET A 223 -7.10 1.15 -0.22
CA MET A 223 -8.38 0.50 0.05
C MET A 223 -9.56 1.23 -0.62
N GLU A 224 -9.55 2.57 -0.68
CA GLU A 224 -10.61 3.32 -1.39
C GLU A 224 -10.47 3.18 -2.92
N SER A 225 -9.25 2.96 -3.42
CA SER A 225 -9.01 2.71 -4.84
C SER A 225 -9.46 1.32 -5.25
N ASN A 226 -8.96 0.29 -4.56
CA ASN A 226 -9.01 -1.10 -5.02
C ASN A 226 -9.95 -1.99 -4.20
N GLY A 227 -10.60 -1.48 -3.14
CA GLY A 227 -11.69 -2.14 -2.41
C GLY A 227 -12.97 -2.19 -3.25
N LYS A 228 -12.91 -2.87 -4.40
CA LYS A 228 -13.93 -2.91 -5.44
C LYS A 228 -14.30 -4.34 -5.78
N TYR A 229 -15.49 -4.52 -6.34
CA TYR A 229 -16.01 -5.84 -6.70
C TYR A 229 -16.67 -5.89 -8.08
N ILE A 230 -16.74 -4.76 -8.80
CA ILE A 230 -17.31 -4.67 -10.14
C ILE A 230 -16.20 -4.32 -11.12
N THR A 231 -16.13 -5.10 -12.19
CA THR A 231 -15.16 -4.95 -13.28
C THR A 231 -15.62 -3.90 -14.30
N LYS A 232 -14.73 -3.51 -15.21
CA LYS A 232 -15.01 -2.61 -16.33
C LYS A 232 -16.15 -3.10 -17.24
N SER A 233 -16.37 -4.42 -17.35
CA SER A 233 -17.49 -4.96 -18.11
C SER A 233 -18.83 -4.88 -17.37
N GLY A 234 -18.86 -4.38 -16.14
CA GLY A 234 -20.02 -4.44 -15.24
C GLY A 234 -20.23 -5.79 -14.55
N ALA A 235 -19.38 -6.79 -14.83
CA ALA A 235 -19.46 -8.09 -14.16
C ALA A 235 -18.85 -8.03 -12.75
N ARG A 236 -19.42 -8.77 -11.81
CA ARG A 236 -18.84 -8.97 -10.48
C ARG A 236 -17.58 -9.83 -10.56
N VAL A 237 -16.56 -9.48 -9.77
CA VAL A 237 -15.33 -10.29 -9.62
C VAL A 237 -15.63 -11.63 -8.96
N ASP A 238 -14.93 -12.68 -9.39
CA ASP A 238 -14.91 -14.01 -8.77
C ASP A 238 -13.54 -14.35 -8.16
N HIS A 239 -12.81 -13.30 -7.78
CA HIS A 239 -11.49 -13.34 -7.17
C HIS A 239 -11.35 -12.17 -6.17
N GLN A 240 -10.33 -12.22 -5.31
CA GLN A 240 -9.98 -11.12 -4.39
C GLN A 240 -9.46 -9.88 -5.14
N THR A 241 -9.60 -8.71 -4.51
CA THR A 241 -9.13 -7.39 -4.98
C THR A 241 -8.29 -6.70 -3.89
N GLY A 242 -8.48 -5.40 -3.63
CA GLY A 242 -7.63 -4.62 -2.72
C GLY A 242 -7.55 -5.20 -1.30
N PRO A 243 -6.36 -5.26 -0.69
CA PRO A 243 -6.18 -5.80 0.66
C PRO A 243 -6.56 -4.77 1.73
N ILE A 244 -6.71 -5.23 2.97
CA ILE A 244 -6.73 -4.35 4.14
C ILE A 244 -5.31 -3.86 4.42
N VAL A 245 -5.06 -2.57 4.25
CA VAL A 245 -3.76 -1.95 4.57
C VAL A 245 -3.72 -1.51 6.03
N TRP A 246 -2.62 -1.78 6.71
CA TRP A 246 -2.43 -1.36 8.11
C TRP A 246 -0.95 -1.28 8.48
N GLY A 247 -0.65 -0.73 9.66
CA GLY A 247 0.71 -0.73 10.19
C GLY A 247 0.99 0.48 11.08
N GLU A 248 2.09 0.37 11.83
CA GLU A 248 2.62 1.42 12.72
C GLU A 248 4.15 1.46 12.59
N PRO A 249 4.80 2.57 12.96
CA PRO A 249 6.24 2.68 12.88
C PRO A 249 7.01 1.62 13.67
N GLY A 250 8.16 1.23 13.13
CA GLY A 250 9.19 0.52 13.88
C GLY A 250 9.96 1.48 14.80
N THR A 251 10.37 1.06 16.00
CA THR A 251 10.28 -0.29 16.58
C THR A 251 9.00 -0.51 17.40
N ASN A 252 8.11 0.47 17.52
CA ASN A 252 6.90 0.39 18.36
C ASN A 252 6.04 -0.83 18.03
N GLY A 253 5.82 -1.11 16.73
CA GLY A 253 5.04 -2.29 16.29
C GLY A 253 5.60 -3.63 16.81
N GLN A 254 6.91 -3.72 17.05
CA GLN A 254 7.55 -4.92 17.61
C GLN A 254 7.03 -5.27 19.00
N HIS A 255 6.65 -4.25 19.77
CA HIS A 255 6.13 -4.37 21.13
C HIS A 255 4.59 -4.32 21.18
N ALA A 256 3.92 -4.40 20.03
CA ALA A 256 2.46 -4.36 19.93
C ALA A 256 1.90 -5.60 19.24
N PHE A 257 2.12 -5.74 17.92
CA PHE A 257 1.44 -6.75 17.10
C PHE A 257 2.38 -7.70 16.36
N TYR A 258 3.70 -7.51 16.42
CA TYR A 258 4.64 -8.42 15.77
C TYR A 258 4.61 -9.84 16.36
N GLN A 259 4.12 -10.00 17.60
CA GLN A 259 3.81 -11.32 18.17
C GLN A 259 2.88 -12.12 17.23
N LEU A 260 1.81 -11.49 16.75
CA LEU A 260 0.87 -12.11 15.81
C LEU A 260 1.53 -12.34 14.45
N ILE A 261 2.34 -11.40 13.96
CA ILE A 261 3.05 -11.58 12.69
C ILE A 261 3.99 -12.80 12.77
N HIS A 262 4.72 -12.98 13.87
CA HIS A 262 5.71 -14.05 14.04
C HIS A 262 5.13 -15.42 14.40
N GLN A 263 4.11 -15.49 15.25
CA GLN A 263 3.59 -16.76 15.81
C GLN A 263 2.08 -16.92 15.69
N GLY A 264 1.39 -15.95 15.08
CA GLY A 264 -0.03 -16.09 14.74
C GLY A 264 -0.27 -16.99 13.54
N THR A 265 -1.55 -17.15 13.20
CA THR A 265 -2.05 -18.05 12.15
C THR A 265 -2.35 -17.34 10.83
N LYS A 266 -1.88 -16.10 10.67
CA LYS A 266 -2.09 -15.30 9.46
C LYS A 266 -0.79 -15.08 8.72
N MET A 267 -0.84 -15.25 7.39
CA MET A 267 0.23 -14.84 6.50
C MET A 267 0.02 -13.38 6.13
N ILE A 268 1.00 -12.53 6.47
CA ILE A 268 0.92 -11.08 6.30
C ILE A 268 2.15 -10.63 5.52
N PRO A 269 2.02 -10.32 4.23
CA PRO A 269 3.06 -9.61 3.48
C PRO A 269 3.31 -8.25 4.13
N CYS A 270 4.59 -7.94 4.37
CA CYS A 270 5.00 -6.69 5.02
C CYS A 270 6.01 -5.91 4.17
N ASP A 271 5.77 -4.63 3.98
CA ASP A 271 6.77 -3.69 3.50
C ASP A 271 7.45 -3.00 4.67
N PHE A 272 8.75 -3.24 4.84
CA PHE A 272 9.59 -2.55 5.80
C PHE A 272 10.28 -1.38 5.09
N LEU A 273 10.17 -0.16 5.63
CA LEU A 273 10.74 1.05 5.01
C LEU A 273 11.72 1.75 5.95
N ILE A 274 12.89 2.17 5.50
CA ILE A 274 13.83 2.93 6.37
C ILE A 274 14.77 3.86 5.59
N PRO A 275 15.04 5.08 6.10
CA PRO A 275 16.16 5.88 5.61
C PRO A 275 17.51 5.37 6.16
N VAL A 276 18.54 5.31 5.31
CA VAL A 276 19.92 5.03 5.74
C VAL A 276 20.44 6.15 6.65
N GLN A 277 20.16 7.40 6.29
CA GLN A 277 20.54 8.58 7.06
C GLN A 277 19.34 9.15 7.81
N THR A 278 19.43 9.22 9.13
CA THR A 278 18.44 9.91 9.96
C THR A 278 18.50 11.44 9.78
N GLN A 279 17.37 12.11 10.02
CA GLN A 279 17.34 13.56 10.19
C GLN A 279 18.06 14.00 11.48
N HIS A 280 18.10 13.14 12.51
CA HIS A 280 18.60 13.46 13.84
C HIS A 280 19.69 12.47 14.28
N PRO A 281 20.96 12.69 13.90
CA PRO A 281 22.08 11.79 14.21
C PRO A 281 22.59 11.94 15.65
N ILE A 282 21.66 11.96 16.63
CA ILE A 282 21.95 12.14 18.05
C ILE A 282 22.85 11.02 18.59
N ARG A 283 23.61 11.33 19.65
CA ARG A 283 24.54 10.40 20.31
C ARG A 283 25.47 9.70 19.32
N LYS A 284 26.03 10.46 18.37
CA LYS A 284 26.93 9.95 17.31
C LYS A 284 26.29 8.80 16.50
N GLY A 285 25.00 8.89 16.23
CA GLY A 285 24.25 7.89 15.44
C GLY A 285 23.83 6.63 16.19
N LEU A 286 24.01 6.55 17.51
CA LEU A 286 23.66 5.36 18.29
C LEU A 286 22.19 4.94 18.11
N HIS A 287 21.26 5.89 18.15
CA HIS A 287 19.84 5.60 18.00
C HIS A 287 19.53 5.03 16.62
N HIS A 288 20.08 5.63 15.55
CA HIS A 288 19.86 5.17 14.19
C HIS A 288 20.52 3.82 13.91
N LYS A 289 21.68 3.55 14.52
CA LYS A 289 22.33 2.23 14.47
C LYS A 289 21.41 1.14 15.06
N ILE A 290 20.82 1.39 16.23
CA ILE A 290 19.90 0.44 16.88
C ILE A 290 18.63 0.27 16.03
N LEU A 291 18.11 1.35 15.45
CA LEU A 291 16.94 1.31 14.57
C LEU A 291 17.21 0.46 13.31
N LEU A 292 18.34 0.69 12.64
CA LEU A 292 18.79 -0.09 11.47
C LEU A 292 19.00 -1.57 11.83
N ALA A 293 19.62 -1.87 12.98
CA ALA A 293 19.80 -3.24 13.43
C ALA A 293 18.46 -3.96 13.61
N ASN A 294 17.47 -3.29 14.21
CA ASN A 294 16.13 -3.83 14.41
C ASN A 294 15.38 -4.02 13.08
N PHE A 295 15.48 -3.07 12.16
CA PHE A 295 14.91 -3.19 10.81
C PHE A 295 15.40 -4.45 10.10
N LEU A 296 16.72 -4.68 10.09
CA LEU A 296 17.33 -5.83 9.44
C LEU A 296 16.96 -7.13 10.17
N ALA A 297 17.08 -7.15 11.50
CA ALA A 297 16.84 -8.35 12.31
C ALA A 297 15.39 -8.85 12.20
N GLN A 298 14.39 -7.95 12.10
CA GLN A 298 12.99 -8.38 12.00
C GLN A 298 12.68 -9.10 10.69
N THR A 299 13.15 -8.58 9.55
CA THR A 299 12.94 -9.27 8.26
C THR A 299 13.74 -10.57 8.16
N GLU A 300 14.94 -10.61 8.75
CA GLU A 300 15.72 -11.85 8.88
C GLU A 300 15.01 -12.89 9.74
N ALA A 301 14.47 -12.49 10.90
CA ALA A 301 13.75 -13.38 11.81
C ALA A 301 12.46 -13.93 11.17
N LEU A 302 11.70 -13.09 10.46
CA LEU A 302 10.50 -13.51 9.72
C LEU A 302 10.82 -14.54 8.63
N MET A 303 11.96 -14.38 7.95
CA MET A 303 12.45 -15.32 6.96
C MET A 303 12.90 -16.64 7.62
N LYS A 304 13.82 -16.57 8.58
CA LYS A 304 14.53 -17.74 9.11
C LYS A 304 13.73 -18.55 10.11
N GLY A 305 12.92 -17.90 10.94
CA GLY A 305 12.38 -18.53 12.14
C GLY A 305 13.48 -19.05 13.09
N LYS A 306 13.07 -19.93 14.00
CA LYS A 306 13.90 -20.61 14.99
C LYS A 306 13.38 -22.02 15.16
N SER A 307 14.20 -23.00 14.79
CA SER A 307 13.90 -24.43 14.84
C SER A 307 13.76 -24.93 16.28
N THR A 308 13.16 -26.12 16.42
CA THR A 308 13.05 -26.83 17.70
C THR A 308 14.42 -27.08 18.33
N GLU A 309 15.42 -27.43 17.53
CA GLU A 309 16.78 -27.71 17.98
C GLU A 309 17.46 -26.44 18.52
N GLU A 310 17.32 -25.32 17.81
CA GLU A 310 17.84 -24.01 18.24
C GLU A 310 17.18 -23.56 19.55
N ALA A 311 15.85 -23.62 19.63
CA ALA A 311 15.10 -23.24 20.84
C ALA A 311 15.44 -24.15 22.03
N ARG A 312 15.59 -25.46 21.81
CA ARG A 312 15.98 -26.43 22.85
C ARG A 312 17.35 -26.11 23.42
N LYS A 313 18.35 -25.82 22.57
CA LYS A 313 19.70 -25.43 23.01
C LYS A 313 19.68 -24.15 23.86
N GLU A 314 18.89 -23.15 23.47
CA GLU A 314 18.73 -21.91 24.23
C GLU A 314 18.09 -22.17 25.61
N LEU A 315 17.05 -23.00 25.68
CA LEU A 315 16.38 -23.34 26.95
C LEU A 315 17.30 -24.13 27.90
N GLN A 316 18.12 -25.03 27.36
CA GLN A 316 19.14 -25.76 28.13
C GLN A 316 20.21 -24.81 28.68
N ALA A 317 20.74 -23.91 27.84
CA ALA A 317 21.73 -22.92 28.26
C ALA A 317 21.20 -21.94 29.30
N ALA A 318 19.88 -21.67 29.30
CA ALA A 318 19.21 -20.87 30.31
C ALA A 318 18.90 -21.61 31.64
N GLY A 319 19.33 -22.87 31.78
CA GLY A 319 19.21 -23.64 33.01
C GLY A 319 17.80 -24.12 33.35
N LYS A 320 16.92 -24.32 32.35
CA LYS A 320 15.57 -24.87 32.57
C LYS A 320 15.62 -26.35 32.95
N SER A 321 14.73 -26.78 33.87
CA SER A 321 14.58 -28.21 34.17
C SER A 321 14.08 -28.97 32.94
N PRO A 322 14.28 -30.30 32.86
CA PRO A 322 13.73 -31.10 31.78
C PRO A 322 12.21 -30.94 31.60
N GLU A 323 11.43 -30.88 32.68
CA GLU A 323 9.97 -30.71 32.58
C GLU A 323 9.57 -29.32 32.07
N ASP A 324 10.22 -28.27 32.58
CA ASP A 324 9.96 -26.89 32.14
C ASP A 324 10.37 -26.67 30.69
N LEU A 325 11.47 -27.31 30.26
CA LEU A 325 11.95 -27.25 28.89
C LEU A 325 10.92 -27.83 27.93
N GLU A 326 10.45 -29.06 28.16
CA GLU A 326 9.51 -29.72 27.23
C GLU A 326 8.20 -28.93 27.11
N LYS A 327 7.71 -28.37 28.22
CA LYS A 327 6.52 -27.51 28.21
C LYS A 327 6.73 -26.21 27.44
N LEU A 328 7.89 -25.56 27.62
CA LEU A 328 8.14 -24.24 27.04
C LEU A 328 8.62 -24.28 25.59
N LEU A 329 9.24 -25.38 25.16
CA LEU A 329 9.84 -25.54 23.85
C LEU A 329 8.93 -25.18 22.68
N PRO A 330 7.70 -25.73 22.53
CA PRO A 330 6.84 -25.40 21.39
C PRO A 330 6.48 -23.90 21.32
N HIS A 331 6.44 -23.20 22.45
CA HIS A 331 6.17 -21.75 22.50
C HIS A 331 7.38 -20.90 22.08
N LYS A 332 8.59 -21.47 22.07
CA LYS A 332 9.85 -20.81 21.70
C LYS A 332 10.27 -21.07 20.26
N VAL A 333 9.55 -21.94 19.55
CA VAL A 333 9.75 -22.20 18.12
C VAL A 333 9.11 -21.09 17.29
N PHE A 334 9.81 -20.68 16.24
CA PHE A 334 9.32 -19.72 15.25
C PHE A 334 9.37 -20.40 13.88
N GLN A 335 8.21 -20.55 13.24
CA GLN A 335 8.13 -21.27 11.96
C GLN A 335 8.85 -20.55 10.80
N GLY A 336 9.09 -19.23 10.91
CA GLY A 336 9.71 -18.45 9.86
C GLY A 336 8.86 -18.41 8.59
N ASN A 337 9.51 -18.42 7.42
CA ASN A 337 8.89 -18.46 6.10
C ASN A 337 7.85 -17.35 5.84
N ARG A 338 8.00 -16.19 6.49
CA ARG A 338 7.09 -15.04 6.39
C ARG A 338 7.68 -13.98 5.47
N PRO A 339 7.02 -13.63 4.36
CA PRO A 339 7.62 -12.81 3.32
C PRO A 339 7.64 -11.32 3.67
N THR A 340 8.68 -10.63 3.23
CA THR A 340 8.84 -9.18 3.42
C THR A 340 9.49 -8.53 2.20
N ASN A 341 9.10 -7.28 1.92
CA ASN A 341 9.91 -6.36 1.13
C ASN A 341 10.70 -5.45 2.08
N SER A 342 11.94 -5.14 1.72
CA SER A 342 12.76 -4.13 2.40
C SER A 342 13.04 -2.97 1.44
N ILE A 343 12.42 -1.82 1.73
CA ILE A 343 12.55 -0.59 0.94
C ILE A 343 13.47 0.36 1.70
N VAL A 344 14.74 0.41 1.29
CA VAL A 344 15.78 1.20 1.94
C VAL A 344 16.14 2.39 1.07
N PHE A 345 16.16 3.59 1.61
CA PHE A 345 16.46 4.79 0.83
C PHE A 345 17.48 5.68 1.52
N THR A 346 18.24 6.47 0.77
CA THR A 346 19.39 7.21 1.33
C THR A 346 19.02 8.10 2.52
N LYS A 347 17.98 8.92 2.38
CA LYS A 347 17.49 9.84 3.40
C LYS A 347 16.04 10.22 3.08
N LEU A 348 15.20 10.46 4.09
CA LEU A 348 13.84 10.93 3.87
C LEU A 348 13.81 12.43 3.57
N THR A 349 14.16 12.79 2.34
CA THR A 349 14.06 14.17 1.82
C THR A 349 12.69 14.41 1.20
N PRO A 350 12.26 15.67 0.94
CA PRO A 350 11.03 15.94 0.20
C PRO A 350 10.99 15.19 -1.13
N PHE A 351 12.10 15.19 -1.88
CA PHE A 351 12.22 14.43 -3.13
C PHE A 351 12.02 12.93 -2.95
N ILE A 352 12.72 12.30 -2.00
CA ILE A 352 12.59 10.84 -1.81
C ILE A 352 11.19 10.47 -1.30
N LEU A 353 10.57 11.28 -0.43
CA LEU A 353 9.19 11.07 -0.02
C LEU A 353 8.24 11.12 -1.23
N GLY A 354 8.44 12.07 -2.14
CA GLY A 354 7.66 12.16 -3.37
C GLY A 354 7.76 10.91 -4.23
N ALA A 355 8.99 10.42 -4.43
CA ALA A 355 9.24 9.20 -5.20
C ALA A 355 8.59 7.96 -4.54
N LEU A 356 8.66 7.85 -3.20
CA LEU A 356 8.06 6.73 -2.46
C LEU A 356 6.54 6.75 -2.55
N ILE A 357 5.90 7.92 -2.40
CA ILE A 357 4.43 8.00 -2.49
C ILE A 357 3.99 7.62 -3.91
N ALA A 358 4.61 8.20 -4.95
CA ALA A 358 4.30 7.88 -6.34
C ALA A 358 4.53 6.40 -6.69
N MET A 359 5.51 5.75 -6.07
CA MET A 359 5.77 4.32 -6.26
C MET A 359 4.56 3.48 -5.84
N TYR A 360 3.94 3.81 -4.70
CA TYR A 360 2.75 3.12 -4.23
C TYR A 360 1.49 3.53 -5.00
N GLU A 361 1.35 4.78 -5.44
CA GLU A 361 0.25 5.18 -6.34
C GLU A 361 0.24 4.30 -7.61
N HIS A 362 1.41 4.09 -8.23
CA HIS A 362 1.57 3.25 -9.41
C HIS A 362 1.42 1.75 -9.10
N LYS A 363 1.84 1.29 -7.92
CA LYS A 363 1.55 -0.07 -7.44
C LYS A 363 0.04 -0.33 -7.44
N ILE A 364 -0.71 0.57 -6.81
CA ILE A 364 -2.19 0.50 -6.68
C ILE A 364 -2.84 0.49 -8.07
N PHE A 365 -2.37 1.35 -8.98
CA PHE A 365 -2.84 1.38 -10.37
C PHE A 365 -2.65 0.03 -11.07
N VAL A 366 -1.44 -0.55 -11.03
CA VAL A 366 -1.13 -1.82 -11.71
C VAL A 366 -2.04 -2.95 -11.21
N GLN A 367 -2.27 -3.03 -9.89
CA GLN A 367 -3.17 -4.04 -9.33
C GLN A 367 -4.62 -3.85 -9.81
N GLY A 368 -5.12 -2.61 -9.82
CA GLY A 368 -6.46 -2.29 -10.31
C GLY A 368 -6.68 -2.69 -11.76
N ILE A 369 -5.70 -2.45 -12.64
CA ILE A 369 -5.74 -2.87 -14.05
C ILE A 369 -5.77 -4.40 -14.17
N ILE A 370 -4.92 -5.11 -13.42
CA ILE A 370 -4.89 -6.58 -13.44
C ILE A 370 -6.26 -7.15 -13.04
N TRP A 371 -6.89 -6.59 -11.99
CA TRP A 371 -8.22 -6.97 -11.52
C TRP A 371 -9.38 -6.48 -12.39
N ASP A 372 -9.13 -5.69 -13.43
CA ASP A 372 -10.14 -5.07 -14.30
C ASP A 372 -11.13 -4.14 -13.58
N ILE A 373 -10.71 -3.52 -12.47
CA ILE A 373 -11.55 -2.61 -11.66
C ILE A 373 -11.19 -1.14 -11.91
N ASN A 374 -12.08 -0.24 -11.48
CA ASN A 374 -11.79 1.19 -11.49
C ASN A 374 -11.11 1.62 -10.18
N SER A 375 -9.81 1.91 -10.22
CA SER A 375 -9.06 2.42 -9.06
C SER A 375 -9.42 3.86 -8.67
N PHE A 376 -10.24 4.56 -9.45
CA PHE A 376 -10.36 6.01 -9.40
C PHE A 376 -11.74 6.54 -9.03
N ASP A 377 -12.76 5.68 -8.94
CA ASP A 377 -14.07 6.00 -8.37
C ASP A 377 -14.17 5.63 -6.87
N GLN A 378 -15.32 5.95 -6.25
CA GLN A 378 -15.62 5.59 -4.86
C GLN A 378 -17.13 5.51 -4.56
N TRP A 379 -17.94 4.89 -5.43
CA TRP A 379 -19.41 4.82 -5.29
C TRP A 379 -19.90 4.22 -3.95
N GLY A 380 -19.08 3.40 -3.30
CA GLY A 380 -19.40 2.78 -2.00
C GLY A 380 -19.67 3.77 -0.85
N VAL A 381 -19.28 5.04 -0.98
CA VAL A 381 -19.50 6.06 0.07
C VAL A 381 -20.90 6.70 0.01
N GLU A 382 -21.69 6.44 -1.03
CA GLU A 382 -22.96 7.16 -1.26
C GLU A 382 -24.06 6.72 -0.31
N LEU A 383 -24.22 5.41 -0.05
CA LEU A 383 -25.32 4.90 0.77
C LEU A 383 -25.27 5.47 2.19
N GLY A 384 -24.09 5.50 2.82
CA GLY A 384 -23.92 6.08 4.15
C GLY A 384 -24.30 7.57 4.19
N LYS A 385 -23.92 8.34 3.17
CA LYS A 385 -24.30 9.76 3.05
C LYS A 385 -25.81 9.95 2.88
N GLN A 386 -26.46 9.09 2.10
CA GLN A 386 -27.91 9.14 1.89
C GLN A 386 -28.67 8.80 3.18
N LEU A 387 -28.24 7.75 3.91
CA LEU A 387 -28.86 7.35 5.16
C LEU A 387 -28.65 8.40 6.26
N ALA A 388 -27.44 8.95 6.39
CA ALA A 388 -27.14 10.01 7.36
C ALA A 388 -28.05 11.24 7.15
N LYS A 389 -28.24 11.69 5.90
CA LYS A 389 -29.14 12.82 5.58
C LYS A 389 -30.61 12.55 5.93
N LYS A 390 -31.05 11.28 5.92
CA LYS A 390 -32.42 10.91 6.34
C LYS A 390 -32.55 10.90 7.86
N ILE A 391 -31.54 10.38 8.57
CA ILE A 391 -31.53 10.25 10.03
C ILE A 391 -31.31 11.61 10.71
N GLU A 392 -30.49 12.49 10.14
CA GLU A 392 -30.12 13.80 10.70
C GLU A 392 -31.33 14.61 11.24
N PRO A 393 -32.39 14.89 10.45
CA PRO A 393 -33.56 15.62 10.95
C PRO A 393 -34.41 14.81 11.95
N GLU A 394 -34.30 13.48 11.97
CA GLU A 394 -35.05 12.63 12.88
C GLU A 394 -34.46 12.62 14.30
N LEU A 395 -33.22 13.09 14.48
CA LEU A 395 -32.60 13.25 15.80
C LEU A 395 -33.18 14.46 16.56
N ASP A 396 -33.80 15.40 15.84
CA ASP A 396 -34.45 16.57 16.44
C ASP A 396 -35.73 16.17 17.21
N GLY A 397 -36.11 17.01 18.19
CA GLY A 397 -37.31 16.82 19.00
C GLY A 397 -37.30 15.55 19.86
N SER A 398 -38.42 15.26 20.52
CA SER A 398 -38.59 14.14 21.47
C SER A 398 -39.43 12.97 20.95
N SER A 399 -39.93 13.06 19.71
CA SER A 399 -40.75 12.00 19.11
C SER A 399 -39.94 10.71 18.93
N THR A 400 -40.58 9.58 19.26
CA THR A 400 -40.06 8.24 19.00
C THR A 400 -39.95 7.99 17.50
N VAL A 401 -38.80 7.52 17.06
CA VAL A 401 -38.53 7.18 15.65
C VAL A 401 -38.84 5.70 15.40
N THR A 402 -39.58 5.42 14.33
CA THR A 402 -40.03 4.08 13.93
C THR A 402 -39.87 3.79 12.43
N SER A 403 -39.22 4.69 11.69
CA SER A 403 -39.09 4.66 10.21
C SER A 403 -38.05 3.68 9.67
N HIS A 404 -37.18 3.13 10.53
CA HIS A 404 -36.08 2.24 10.13
C HIS A 404 -36.25 0.82 10.67
N ASP A 405 -35.22 -0.01 10.51
CA ASP A 405 -35.13 -1.29 11.21
C ASP A 405 -35.13 -1.10 12.75
N SER A 406 -35.44 -2.17 13.46
CA SER A 406 -35.59 -2.13 14.93
C SER A 406 -34.31 -1.71 15.65
N SER A 407 -33.13 -1.99 15.10
CA SER A 407 -31.86 -1.58 15.72
C SER A 407 -31.64 -0.08 15.56
N THR A 408 -31.78 0.45 14.34
CA THR A 408 -31.61 1.90 14.09
C THR A 408 -32.62 2.71 14.89
N ASN A 409 -33.89 2.27 14.92
CA ASN A 409 -34.92 2.91 15.76
C ASN A 409 -34.56 2.86 17.25
N GLY A 410 -34.17 1.68 17.75
CA GLY A 410 -33.79 1.50 19.16
C GLY A 410 -32.63 2.42 19.56
N LEU A 411 -31.61 2.53 18.71
CA LEU A 411 -30.45 3.40 18.94
C LEU A 411 -30.84 4.88 18.96
N ILE A 412 -31.61 5.35 17.97
CA ILE A 412 -32.07 6.74 17.93
C ILE A 412 -32.88 7.08 19.19
N ASN A 413 -33.80 6.20 19.58
CA ASN A 413 -34.65 6.41 20.74
C ASN A 413 -33.86 6.38 22.06
N PHE A 414 -32.86 5.50 22.16
CA PHE A 414 -31.91 5.51 23.28
C PHE A 414 -31.12 6.82 23.35
N ILE A 415 -30.56 7.30 22.22
CA ILE A 415 -29.84 8.58 22.14
C ILE A 415 -30.75 9.75 22.58
N LYS A 416 -32.01 9.78 22.11
CA LYS A 416 -32.98 10.80 22.52
C LYS A 416 -33.30 10.77 24.01
N HIS A 417 -33.34 9.58 24.62
CA HIS A 417 -33.55 9.43 26.05
C HIS A 417 -32.32 9.89 26.86
N GLU A 418 -31.15 9.40 26.51
CA GLU A 418 -29.91 9.65 27.27
C GLU A 418 -29.41 11.09 27.16
N ARG A 419 -29.69 11.81 26.06
CA ARG A 419 -29.27 13.23 25.93
C ARG A 419 -29.90 14.14 26.98
N GLU A 420 -31.01 13.72 27.60
CA GLU A 420 -31.74 14.45 28.64
C GLU A 420 -31.38 13.96 30.05
N ALA A 421 -30.60 12.88 30.17
CA ALA A 421 -30.18 12.33 31.45
C ALA A 421 -29.16 13.27 32.14
N ILE A 422 -29.46 13.67 33.38
CA ILE A 422 -28.51 14.42 34.22
C ILE A 422 -27.59 13.40 34.90
N ILE A 423 -26.32 13.40 34.53
CA ILE A 423 -25.29 12.63 35.25
C ILE A 423 -24.98 13.40 36.54
N SER A 424 -25.52 12.95 37.68
CA SER A 424 -25.07 13.41 38.99
C SER A 424 -23.66 12.87 39.23
N GLN A 425 -22.66 13.76 39.30
CA GLN A 425 -21.28 13.43 39.70
C GLN A 425 -21.17 13.12 41.19
#